data_AF-A0A0J9EXQ5-F1
#
_entry.id   AF-A0A0J9EXQ5-F1
#
_cell.length_a   1.000
_cell.length_b   1.000
_cell.length_c   1.000
_cell.angle_alpha   90.00
_cell.angle_beta   90.00
_cell.angle_gamma   90.00
#
_symmetry.space_group_name_H-M   'P 1'
#
loop_
_entity.id
_entity.type
_entity.pdbx_description
1 polymer ?
#
loop_
_entity_poly.entity_id
_entity_poly.type
_entity_poly.pdbx_seq_one_letter_code
_entity_poly.pdbx_strand_id
1 'polypeptide(L)'
;TFISYIENGKLPFSVRMEYFDQRNMTFEAFIQEIERAVSDDKDIHILNFSVSIAHDNFNLGGGHFSLVADFDPNTQEITIADTNPKKYTRFWKCPAERMYKACVDKDSSSTRSRGMIIVRKNDNSQQ
;
A
#
# COMPACT_ATOMS: atom_id res chain seq x y z
N THR A 1 -2.02 -14.74 11.84
CA THR A 1 -1.67 -13.73 10.81
C THR A 1 -2.18 -12.37 11.26
N PHE A 2 -1.93 -11.28 10.53
CA PHE A 2 -2.51 -9.96 10.89
C PHE A 2 -4.05 -10.02 10.97
N ILE A 3 -4.68 -10.76 10.06
CA ILE A 3 -6.12 -11.06 10.09
C ILE A 3 -6.51 -11.74 11.42
N SER A 4 -5.85 -12.84 11.79
CA SER A 4 -6.16 -13.54 13.04
C SER A 4 -5.97 -12.66 14.28
N TYR A 5 -5.01 -11.73 14.26
CA TYR A 5 -4.79 -10.79 15.36
C TYR A 5 -5.99 -9.86 15.55
N ILE A 6 -6.53 -9.34 14.46
CA ILE A 6 -7.70 -8.45 14.46
C ILE A 6 -8.95 -9.21 14.90
N GLU A 7 -9.18 -10.40 14.35
CA GLU A 7 -10.33 -11.25 14.67
C GLU A 7 -10.33 -11.67 16.15
N ASN A 8 -9.19 -12.17 16.64
CA ASN A 8 -9.05 -12.58 18.04
C ASN A 8 -9.15 -11.40 19.01
N GLY A 9 -8.63 -10.23 18.60
CA GLY A 9 -8.72 -9.00 19.36
C GLY A 9 -10.10 -8.33 19.32
N LYS A 10 -11.04 -8.82 18.50
CA LYS A 10 -12.36 -8.20 18.25
C LYS A 10 -12.23 -6.71 17.93
N LEU A 11 -11.18 -6.34 17.20
CA LEU A 11 -10.92 -4.95 16.85
C LEU A 11 -11.97 -4.47 15.83
N PRO A 12 -12.39 -3.19 15.87
CA PRO A 12 -13.45 -2.66 15.01
C PRO A 12 -12.95 -2.35 13.58
N PHE A 13 -12.17 -3.25 13.00
CA PHE A 13 -11.59 -3.11 11.66
C PHE A 13 -11.74 -4.40 10.87
N SER A 14 -11.79 -4.27 9.56
CA SER A 14 -11.62 -5.36 8.60
C SER A 14 -10.28 -5.20 7.89
N VAL A 15 -9.69 -6.31 7.46
CA VAL A 15 -8.43 -6.30 6.71
C VAL A 15 -8.52 -7.18 5.49
N ARG A 16 -8.08 -6.62 4.36
CA ARG A 16 -7.91 -7.31 3.09
C ARG A 16 -6.45 -7.22 2.64
N MET A 17 -5.93 -8.31 2.11
CA MET A 17 -4.59 -8.36 1.52
C MET A 17 -4.74 -8.52 0.01
N GLU A 18 -4.19 -7.57 -0.73
CA GLU A 18 -4.14 -7.59 -2.19
C GLU A 18 -2.74 -7.93 -2.66
N TYR A 19 -2.62 -8.97 -3.47
CA TYR A 19 -1.35 -9.40 -4.04
C TYR A 19 -1.34 -9.03 -5.53
N PHE A 20 -0.30 -8.33 -5.98
CA PHE A 20 -0.29 -7.69 -7.30
C PHE A 20 0.06 -8.67 -8.45
N ASP A 21 0.33 -9.93 -8.14
CA ASP A 21 0.43 -11.05 -9.08
C ASP A 21 -0.94 -11.61 -9.48
N GLN A 22 -2.01 -11.18 -8.82
CA GLN A 22 -3.37 -11.59 -9.16
C GLN A 22 -3.91 -10.78 -10.34
N ARG A 23 -4.61 -11.46 -11.24
CA ARG A 23 -5.12 -10.86 -12.51
C ARG A 23 -6.09 -9.70 -12.31
N ASN A 24 -6.77 -9.64 -11.16
CA ASN A 24 -7.73 -8.59 -10.81
C ASN A 24 -7.05 -7.31 -10.32
N MET A 25 -5.79 -7.34 -9.91
CA MET A 25 -5.06 -6.16 -9.45
C MET A 25 -4.30 -5.50 -10.61
N THR A 26 -5.08 -4.97 -11.56
CA THR A 26 -4.55 -4.17 -12.68
C THR A 26 -4.07 -2.80 -12.20
N PHE A 27 -3.35 -2.06 -13.05
CA PHE A 27 -2.96 -0.68 -12.73
C PHE A 27 -4.19 0.21 -12.47
N GLU A 28 -5.27 0.03 -13.23
CA GLU A 28 -6.52 0.76 -13.02
C GLU A 28 -7.16 0.41 -11.67
N ALA A 29 -7.22 -0.88 -11.30
CA ALA A 29 -7.72 -1.31 -10.00
C ALA A 29 -6.87 -0.73 -8.86
N PHE A 30 -5.55 -0.68 -9.04
CA PHE A 30 -4.64 -0.05 -8.10
C PHE A 30 -4.95 1.44 -7.92
N ILE A 31 -5.15 2.21 -9.00
CA ILE A 31 -5.53 3.63 -8.90
C ILE A 31 -6.83 3.79 -8.12
N GLN A 32 -7.85 2.97 -8.40
CA GLN A 32 -9.11 3.03 -7.67
C GLN A 32 -8.94 2.77 -6.16
N GLU A 33 -8.03 1.87 -5.77
CA GLU A 33 -7.70 1.64 -4.37
C GLU A 33 -6.97 2.86 -3.77
N ILE A 34 -6.02 3.46 -4.49
CA ILE A 34 -5.33 4.67 -4.02
C ILE A 34 -6.30 5.84 -3.83
N GLU A 35 -7.22 6.05 -4.76
CA GLU A 35 -8.27 7.06 -4.66
C GLU A 35 -9.18 6.84 -3.46
N ARG A 36 -9.55 5.57 -3.16
CA ARG A 36 -10.29 5.22 -1.94
C ARG A 36 -9.52 5.61 -0.68
N ALA A 37 -8.23 5.24 -0.60
CA ALA A 37 -7.40 5.49 0.57
C ALA A 37 -7.28 6.97 0.95
N VAL A 38 -7.34 7.87 -0.04
CA VAL A 38 -7.16 9.31 0.17
C VAL A 38 -8.48 10.07 0.29
N SER A 39 -9.61 9.41 -0.02
CA SER A 39 -10.94 10.02 0.02
C SER A 39 -11.82 9.56 1.19
N ASP A 40 -11.53 8.41 1.80
CA ASP A 40 -12.27 7.85 2.93
C ASP A 40 -11.37 7.74 4.17
N ASP A 41 -11.66 8.50 5.22
CA ASP A 41 -10.89 8.51 6.48
C ASP A 41 -10.96 7.20 7.26
N LYS A 42 -11.83 6.27 6.85
CA LYS A 42 -11.95 4.93 7.38
C LYS A 42 -11.12 3.90 6.61
N ASP A 43 -10.58 4.25 5.44
CA ASP A 43 -9.89 3.31 4.56
C ASP A 43 -8.39 3.61 4.48
N ILE A 44 -7.58 2.81 5.16
CA ILE A 44 -6.14 3.03 5.29
C ILE A 44 -5.41 1.97 4.48
N HIS A 45 -4.59 2.42 3.54
CA HIS A 45 -3.82 1.54 2.67
C HIS A 45 -2.34 1.56 3.03
N ILE A 46 -1.76 0.37 3.21
CA ILE A 46 -0.34 0.14 3.46
C ILE A 46 0.23 -0.62 2.27
N LEU A 47 1.17 -0.02 1.56
CA LEU A 47 1.83 -0.64 0.42
C LEU A 47 3.05 -1.44 0.88
N ASN A 48 3.23 -2.63 0.29
CA ASN A 48 4.48 -3.36 0.25
C ASN A 48 5.09 -3.19 -1.15
N PHE A 49 6.28 -2.63 -1.26
CA PHE A 49 6.90 -2.32 -2.55
C PHE A 49 8.40 -2.54 -2.56
N SER A 50 8.95 -2.71 -3.76
CA SER A 50 10.38 -2.76 -4.02
C SER A 50 11.00 -1.36 -3.92
N VAL A 51 11.98 -1.20 -3.03
CA VAL A 51 12.63 0.09 -2.77
C VAL A 51 13.39 0.58 -4.01
N SER A 52 14.08 -0.31 -4.72
CA SER A 52 14.84 0.04 -5.92
C SER A 52 13.96 0.64 -7.00
N ILE A 53 12.80 0.04 -7.23
CA ILE A 53 11.85 0.49 -8.27
C ILE A 53 11.16 1.77 -7.83
N ALA A 54 10.69 1.85 -6.58
CA ALA A 54 9.95 3.02 -6.10
C ALA A 54 10.80 4.31 -6.09
N HIS A 55 12.09 4.20 -5.79
CA HIS A 55 13.02 5.33 -5.80
C HIS A 55 13.83 5.46 -7.11
N ASP A 56 13.61 4.58 -8.09
CA ASP A 56 14.38 4.50 -9.34
C ASP A 56 15.90 4.48 -9.09
N ASN A 57 16.33 3.64 -8.15
CA ASN A 57 17.71 3.51 -7.73
C ASN A 57 18.07 2.04 -7.47
N PHE A 58 18.73 1.43 -8.44
CA PHE A 58 19.13 0.02 -8.41
C PHE A 58 20.14 -0.34 -7.29
N ASN A 59 20.80 0.66 -6.69
CA ASN A 59 21.71 0.42 -5.55
C ASN A 59 20.96 0.21 -4.23
N LEU A 60 19.67 0.58 -4.18
CA LEU A 60 18.81 0.28 -3.04
C LEU A 60 18.24 -1.12 -3.20
N GLY A 61 18.16 -1.88 -2.12
CA GLY A 61 17.61 -3.24 -2.13
C GLY A 61 16.50 -3.43 -1.11
N GLY A 62 15.75 -4.52 -1.28
CA GLY A 62 14.74 -4.99 -0.32
C GLY A 62 13.31 -4.51 -0.60
N GLY A 63 12.39 -4.99 0.23
CA GLY A 63 11.01 -4.52 0.31
C GLY A 63 10.83 -3.52 1.45
N HIS A 64 9.83 -2.64 1.32
CA HIS A 64 9.46 -1.69 2.36
C HIS A 64 7.95 -1.55 2.48
N PHE A 65 7.50 -1.17 3.68
CA PHE A 65 6.09 -0.92 3.99
C PHE A 65 5.89 0.57 4.32
N SER A 66 4.90 1.21 3.69
CA SER A 66 4.56 2.61 3.98
C SER A 66 3.09 2.89 3.68
N LEU A 67 2.56 3.96 4.27
CA LEU A 67 1.15 4.33 4.08
C LEU A 67 0.98 5.19 2.83
N VAL A 68 -0.17 5.03 2.18
CA VAL A 68 -0.66 6.00 1.20
C VAL A 68 -1.18 7.21 1.95
N ALA A 69 -0.70 8.41 1.62
CA ALA A 69 -1.06 9.65 2.31
C ALA A 69 -1.90 10.59 1.44
N ASP A 70 -1.64 10.63 0.14
CA ASP A 70 -2.34 11.51 -0.80
C ASP A 70 -2.16 11.01 -2.24
N PHE A 71 -2.98 11.49 -3.17
CA PHE A 71 -2.89 11.21 -4.59
C PHE A 71 -3.29 12.44 -5.41
N ASP A 72 -2.39 12.86 -6.31
CA ASP A 72 -2.66 13.94 -7.25
C ASP A 72 -3.09 13.36 -8.61
N PRO A 73 -4.37 13.45 -8.99
CA PRO A 73 -4.86 12.88 -10.23
C PRO A 73 -4.36 13.62 -11.47
N ASN A 74 -3.93 14.88 -11.34
CA ASN A 74 -3.42 15.67 -12.47
C ASN A 74 -2.00 15.24 -12.85
N THR A 75 -1.15 14.97 -11.85
CA THR A 75 0.23 14.54 -12.07
C THR A 75 0.41 13.02 -12.01
N GLN A 76 -0.62 12.28 -11.58
CA GLN A 76 -0.58 10.84 -11.34
C GLN A 76 0.50 10.46 -10.31
N GLU A 77 0.67 11.28 -9.28
CA GLU A 77 1.65 11.07 -8.20
C GLU A 77 0.97 10.66 -6.90
N ILE A 78 1.51 9.61 -6.28
CA ILE A 78 1.12 9.14 -4.95
C ILE A 78 2.07 9.75 -3.93
N THR A 79 1.54 10.35 -2.87
CA THR A 79 2.32 10.75 -1.70
C THR A 79 2.35 9.58 -0.71
N ILE A 80 3.56 9.18 -0.33
CA ILE A 80 3.84 8.09 0.60
C ILE A 80 4.24 8.68 1.95
N ALA A 81 3.59 8.24 3.03
CA ALA A 81 4.02 8.49 4.39
C ALA A 81 4.95 7.35 4.86
N ASP A 82 6.24 7.64 4.92
CA ASP A 82 7.28 6.64 5.14
C ASP A 82 7.39 6.23 6.61
N THR A 83 7.46 4.93 6.88
CA THR A 83 7.63 4.37 8.23
C THR A 83 9.08 4.48 8.74
N ASN A 84 10.05 4.78 7.88
CA ASN A 84 11.46 5.01 8.22
C ASN A 84 11.92 6.43 7.81
N PRO A 85 11.45 7.47 8.50
CA PRO A 85 11.71 8.87 8.15
C PRO A 85 13.16 9.33 8.40
N LYS A 86 14.03 8.45 8.94
CA LYS A 86 15.47 8.72 9.06
C LYS A 86 16.23 8.35 7.78
N LYS A 87 15.74 7.36 7.04
CA LYS A 87 16.34 6.89 5.80
C LYS A 87 15.75 7.61 4.58
N TYR A 88 14.47 7.96 4.64
CA TYR A 88 13.73 8.71 3.62
C TYR A 88 13.06 9.94 4.22
N THR A 89 12.63 10.90 3.39
CA THR A 89 11.81 12.01 3.90
C THR A 89 10.49 11.46 4.47
N ARG A 90 9.95 12.09 5.52
CA ARG A 90 8.67 11.69 6.16
C ARG A 90 7.55 11.46 5.14
N PHE A 91 7.51 12.33 4.14
CA PHE A 91 6.63 12.20 2.98
C PHE A 91 7.48 12.31 1.72
N TRP A 92 7.14 11.52 0.71
CA TRP A 92 7.74 11.61 -0.62
C TRP A 92 6.73 11.22 -1.70
N LYS A 93 6.96 11.71 -2.91
CA LYS A 93 6.08 11.45 -4.06
C LYS A 93 6.64 10.37 -4.97
N CYS A 94 5.75 9.59 -5.57
CA CYS A 94 6.08 8.58 -6.56
C CYS A 94 5.03 8.57 -7.68
N PRO A 95 5.42 8.56 -8.96
CA PRO A 95 4.49 8.27 -10.05
C PRO A 95 3.76 6.95 -9.79
N ALA A 96 2.43 6.95 -9.94
CA ALA A 96 1.59 5.82 -9.59
C ALA A 96 1.96 4.56 -10.37
N GLU A 97 2.29 4.69 -11.65
CA GLU A 97 2.71 3.56 -12.49
C GLU A 97 4.02 2.92 -11.98
N ARG A 98 4.97 3.75 -11.49
CA ARG A 98 6.22 3.27 -10.91
C ARG A 98 5.97 2.55 -9.59
N MET A 99 5.09 3.10 -8.75
CA MET A 99 4.69 2.43 -7.51
C MET A 99 4.00 1.09 -7.79
N TYR A 100 3.09 1.04 -8.76
CA TYR A 100 2.43 -0.20 -9.19
C TYR A 100 3.45 -1.26 -9.60
N LYS A 101 4.42 -0.91 -10.47
CA LYS A 101 5.53 -1.80 -10.84
C LYS A 101 6.33 -2.28 -9.63
N ALA A 102 6.57 -1.39 -8.65
CA ALA A 102 7.27 -1.73 -7.42
C ALA A 102 6.49 -2.72 -6.53
N CYS A 103 5.16 -2.67 -6.55
CA CYS A 103 4.29 -3.63 -5.86
C CYS A 103 4.13 -4.96 -6.62
N VAL A 104 4.15 -4.94 -7.96
CA VAL A 104 4.13 -6.15 -8.80
C VAL A 104 5.42 -6.96 -8.65
N ASP A 105 6.55 -6.30 -8.40
CA ASP A 105 7.85 -6.95 -8.23
C ASP A 105 7.80 -8.07 -7.19
N LYS A 106 8.46 -9.19 -7.52
CA LYS A 106 8.44 -10.40 -6.68
C LYS A 106 9.18 -10.14 -5.38
N ASP A 107 8.56 -10.51 -4.26
CA ASP A 107 9.25 -10.49 -2.98
C ASP A 107 10.22 -11.68 -2.91
N SER A 108 11.51 -11.41 -2.74
CA SER A 108 12.54 -12.45 -2.65
C SER A 108 12.35 -13.41 -1.46
N SER A 109 11.61 -12.97 -0.44
CA SER A 109 11.26 -13.78 0.74
C SER A 109 9.95 -14.57 0.59
N SER A 110 9.26 -14.43 -0.55
CA SER A 110 7.95 -15.04 -0.81
C SER A 110 7.89 -15.71 -2.19
N THR A 111 6.88 -16.55 -2.39
CA THR A 111 6.53 -17.08 -3.71
C THR A 111 5.63 -16.13 -4.50
N ARG A 112 5.18 -15.04 -3.88
CA ARG A 112 4.22 -14.06 -4.43
C ARG A 112 4.90 -12.73 -4.76
N SER A 113 4.23 -11.93 -5.59
CA SER A 113 4.50 -10.50 -5.65
C SER A 113 4.30 -9.83 -4.29
N ARG A 114 4.75 -8.58 -4.17
CA ARG A 114 4.30 -7.70 -3.10
C ARG A 114 2.85 -7.26 -3.35
N GLY A 115 2.44 -6.14 -2.74
CA GLY A 115 1.08 -5.64 -2.90
C GLY A 115 0.66 -4.68 -1.81
N MET A 116 -0.54 -4.86 -1.27
CA MET A 116 -1.18 -3.87 -0.40
C MET A 116 -1.98 -4.54 0.71
N ILE A 117 -1.95 -3.93 1.89
CA ILE A 117 -2.82 -4.25 3.02
C ILE A 117 -3.81 -3.10 3.13
N ILE A 118 -5.10 -3.45 3.11
CA ILE A 118 -6.21 -2.52 3.21
C ILE A 118 -6.84 -2.74 4.57
N VAL A 119 -6.87 -1.68 5.38
CA VAL A 119 -7.43 -1.68 6.73
C VAL A 119 -8.61 -0.73 6.74
N ARG A 120 -9.82 -1.28 6.91
CA ARG A 120 -11.04 -0.48 6.92
C ARG A 120 -11.70 -0.52 8.28
N LYS A 121 -11.97 0.65 8.86
CA LYS A 121 -12.76 0.76 10.09
C LYS A 121 -14.21 0.35 9.81
N ASN A 122 -14.74 -0.54 10.64
CA ASN A 122 -16.13 -0.98 10.52
C ASN A 122 -17.04 0.19 10.88
N ASP A 123 -18.14 0.36 10.13
CA ASP A 123 -19.18 1.27 10.55
C ASP A 123 -19.77 0.77 11.87
N ASN A 124 -19.82 1.65 12.87
CA ASN A 124 -20.46 1.36 14.14
C ASN A 124 -21.98 1.31 13.93
N SER A 125 -22.47 0.21 13.36
CA SER A 125 -23.89 -0.12 13.35
C SER A 125 -24.28 -0.58 14.77
N GLN A 126 -24.55 0.41 15.62
CA GLN A 126 -25.29 0.35 16.90
C GLN A 126 -24.81 -0.66 17.96
N GLN A 127 -24.30 -0.12 19.07
CA GLN A 127 -24.49 -0.72 20.41
C GLN A 127 -25.88 -0.37 20.91
#